data_AF-A0A1Y5IJQ2-F1
#
_entry.id   AF-A0A1Y5IJQ2-F1
#
_cell.length_a   1.000
_cell.length_b   1.000
_cell.length_c   1.000
_cell.angle_alpha   90.00
_cell.angle_beta   90.00
_cell.angle_gamma   90.00
#
_symmetry.space_group_name_H-M   'P 1'
#
loop_
_entity.id
_entity.type
_entity.pdbx_description
1 polymer ?
#
loop_
_entity_poly.entity_id
_entity_poly.type
_entity_poly.pdbx_seq_one_letter_code
_entity_poly.pdbx_strand_id
1 'polypeptide(L)'
;MTRALDGYVATAVIVAVYVLTLYGGRASTLKSDRDSTEVIARRFLTTTTSSIVSVALAIWAIARGEGGDDVAFIDAFDRERWGSMRRALGLSPRMGAWRACAYGLVVALTLLAGEWTSSTARCGRYRELTSSGRTMWMNVRDFAHAPLMEELVFRACATATMRASGASALAASAWSTALFALAHAHHFFAMRARGASFALALRSTRNQLAYTSAFGALASRVFVRTESLVATTTCHAACNLIGPPTIPPLGERRRRTIITALGVIGALCVLVRF
;
A
#
# COMPACT_ATOMS: atom_id res chain seq x y z
N MET A 1 16.49 14.61 19.00
CA MET A 1 15.11 14.09 19.25
C MET A 1 14.04 14.90 18.52
N THR A 2 14.14 16.24 18.46
CA THR A 2 13.17 17.13 17.79
C THR A 2 12.93 16.78 16.31
N ARG A 3 13.99 16.69 15.48
CA ARG A 3 13.85 16.33 14.05
C ARG A 3 13.16 15.00 13.79
N ALA A 4 13.37 14.00 14.63
CA ALA A 4 12.73 12.70 14.45
C ALA A 4 11.21 12.81 14.71
N LEU A 5 10.81 13.52 15.76
CA LEU A 5 9.41 13.81 16.09
C LEU A 5 8.72 14.55 14.92
N ASP A 6 9.42 15.52 14.32
CA ASP A 6 8.92 16.27 13.16
C ASP A 6 8.62 15.34 11.98
N GLY A 7 9.43 14.30 11.76
CA GLY A 7 9.17 13.29 10.73
C GLY A 7 7.93 12.44 10.98
N TYR A 8 7.68 12.02 12.22
CA TYR A 8 6.47 11.27 12.58
C TYR A 8 5.20 12.12 12.36
N VAL A 9 5.25 13.40 12.73
CA VAL A 9 4.14 14.34 12.55
C VAL A 9 3.93 14.64 11.07
N ALA A 10 4.99 14.99 10.33
CA ALA A 10 4.90 15.29 8.90
C ALA A 10 4.32 14.11 8.11
N THR A 11 4.76 12.89 8.39
CA THR A 11 4.20 11.70 7.74
C THR A 11 2.75 11.41 8.13
N ALA A 12 2.37 11.63 9.39
CA ALA A 12 0.98 11.52 9.80
C ALA A 12 0.09 12.53 9.06
N VAL A 13 0.56 13.76 8.86
CA VAL A 13 -0.15 14.79 8.08
C VAL A 13 -0.27 14.39 6.61
N ILE A 14 0.83 13.97 5.98
CA ILE A 14 0.84 13.49 4.58
C ILE A 14 -0.20 12.37 4.38
N VAL A 15 -0.17 11.36 5.25
CA VAL A 15 -1.14 10.25 5.19
C VAL A 15 -2.55 10.72 5.50
N ALA A 16 -2.75 11.61 6.48
CA ALA A 16 -4.06 12.14 6.80
C ALA A 16 -4.69 12.89 5.63
N VAL A 17 -3.91 13.66 4.86
CA VAL A 17 -4.40 14.30 3.62
C VAL A 17 -4.94 13.26 2.65
N TYR A 18 -4.22 12.16 2.42
CA TYR A 18 -4.68 11.07 1.56
C TYR A 18 -5.91 10.33 2.11
N VAL A 19 -5.94 10.04 3.41
CA VAL A 19 -7.03 9.30 4.03
C VAL A 19 -8.29 10.16 4.13
N LEU A 20 -8.18 11.44 4.48
CA LEU A 20 -9.32 12.33 4.62
C LEU A 20 -9.98 12.61 3.27
N THR A 21 -9.24 12.70 2.16
CA THR A 21 -9.83 12.92 0.83
C THR A 21 -10.60 11.73 0.29
N LEU A 22 -10.24 10.50 0.69
CA LEU A 22 -11.04 9.30 0.43
C LEU A 22 -12.46 9.39 1.01
N TYR A 23 -12.63 10.18 2.08
CA TYR A 23 -13.88 10.26 2.87
C TYR A 23 -14.44 11.67 3.03
N GLY A 24 -13.78 12.71 2.51
CA GLY A 24 -14.16 14.12 2.63
C GLY A 24 -15.41 14.52 1.85
N GLY A 25 -16.18 13.55 1.35
CA GLY A 25 -17.51 13.75 0.79
C GLY A 25 -18.60 13.50 1.83
N ARG A 26 -19.79 14.09 1.61
CA ARG A 26 -21.03 13.87 2.38
C ARG A 26 -21.15 12.42 2.89
N ALA A 27 -21.71 12.24 4.09
CA ALA A 27 -22.02 10.93 4.69
C ALA A 27 -22.78 9.94 3.77
N SER A 28 -23.40 10.44 2.70
CA SER A 28 -23.96 9.66 1.59
C SER A 28 -22.93 8.78 0.87
N THR A 29 -21.65 9.14 0.84
CA THR A 29 -20.56 8.35 0.22
C THR A 29 -20.21 7.07 0.96
N LEU A 30 -20.52 6.97 2.26
CA LEU A 30 -20.38 5.73 3.03
C LEU A 30 -21.53 4.75 2.76
N LYS A 31 -22.69 5.30 2.37
CA LYS A 31 -23.90 4.53 1.99
C LYS A 31 -23.98 4.21 0.50
N SER A 32 -23.30 4.98 -0.35
CA SER A 32 -23.30 4.75 -1.80
C SER A 32 -22.64 3.43 -2.17
N ASP A 33 -23.13 2.81 -3.23
CA ASP A 33 -22.47 1.66 -3.83
C ASP A 33 -21.07 2.05 -4.32
N ARG A 34 -20.06 1.46 -3.68
CA ARG A 34 -18.64 1.73 -3.95
C ARG A 34 -18.23 1.33 -5.37
N ASP A 35 -19.01 0.44 -5.99
CA ASP A 35 -18.73 -0.20 -7.27
C ASP A 35 -19.50 0.48 -8.41
N SER A 36 -20.28 1.54 -8.14
CA SER A 36 -20.84 2.41 -9.18
C SER A 36 -19.75 3.20 -9.92
N THR A 37 -19.88 3.37 -11.23
CA THR A 37 -18.91 4.06 -12.08
C THR A 37 -18.65 5.51 -11.61
N GLU A 38 -19.69 6.21 -11.15
CA GLU A 38 -19.57 7.57 -10.61
C GLU A 38 -18.67 7.62 -9.36
N VAL A 39 -18.88 6.69 -8.41
CA VAL A 39 -18.06 6.62 -7.20
C VAL A 39 -16.63 6.23 -7.53
N ILE A 40 -16.42 5.31 -8.49
CA ILE A 40 -15.08 4.93 -8.95
C ILE A 40 -14.37 6.14 -9.58
N ALA A 41 -15.00 6.86 -10.51
CA ALA A 41 -14.40 8.00 -11.19
C ALA A 41 -14.06 9.14 -10.20
N ARG A 42 -14.99 9.45 -9.29
CA ARG A 42 -14.76 10.44 -8.24
C ARG A 42 -13.60 10.03 -7.34
N ARG A 43 -13.58 8.78 -6.86
CA ARG A 43 -12.49 8.27 -6.02
C ARG A 43 -11.16 8.32 -6.75
N PHE A 44 -11.14 7.93 -8.02
CA PHE A 44 -9.95 7.98 -8.87
C PHE A 44 -9.35 9.39 -8.89
N LEU A 45 -10.18 10.41 -9.14
CA LEU A 45 -9.74 11.81 -9.12
C LEU A 45 -9.28 12.26 -7.73
N THR A 46 -10.07 11.99 -6.68
CA THR A 46 -9.75 12.45 -5.32
C THR A 46 -8.49 11.81 -4.76
N THR A 47 -8.24 10.52 -5.02
CA THR A 47 -7.03 9.86 -4.52
C THR A 47 -5.82 10.24 -5.34
N THR A 48 -5.97 10.47 -6.65
CA THR A 48 -4.86 10.96 -7.49
C THR A 48 -4.43 12.35 -7.03
N THR A 49 -5.39 13.26 -6.86
CA THR A 49 -5.11 14.64 -6.41
C THR A 49 -4.51 14.65 -5.00
N SER A 50 -5.04 13.87 -4.06
CA SER A 50 -4.47 13.80 -2.71
C SER A 50 -3.09 13.13 -2.67
N SER A 51 -2.82 12.15 -3.55
CA SER A 51 -1.48 11.58 -3.70
C SER A 51 -0.47 12.61 -4.23
N ILE A 52 -0.86 13.44 -5.19
CA ILE A 52 -0.01 14.53 -5.69
C ILE A 52 0.30 15.53 -4.56
N VAL A 53 -0.71 15.92 -3.78
CA VAL A 53 -0.51 16.79 -2.61
C VAL A 53 0.39 16.13 -1.58
N SER A 54 0.22 14.82 -1.34
CA SER A 54 1.07 14.04 -0.43
C SER A 54 2.53 14.02 -0.86
N VAL A 55 2.80 13.88 -2.16
CA VAL A 55 4.16 13.98 -2.73
C VAL A 55 4.73 15.38 -2.55
N ALA A 56 3.95 16.42 -2.84
CA ALA A 56 4.39 17.80 -2.66
C ALA A 56 4.73 18.10 -1.18
N LEU A 57 3.89 17.65 -0.25
CA LEU A 57 4.13 17.77 1.20
C LEU A 57 5.36 16.99 1.65
N ALA A 58 5.61 15.80 1.09
CA ALA A 58 6.83 15.04 1.38
C ALA A 58 8.08 15.78 0.90
N ILE A 59 8.08 16.27 -0.34
CA ILE A 59 9.19 17.07 -0.91
C ILE A 59 9.44 18.30 -0.04
N TRP A 60 8.38 19.01 0.32
CA TRP A 60 8.41 20.19 1.19
C TRP A 60 8.97 19.88 2.58
N ALA A 61 8.51 18.81 3.23
CA ALA A 61 8.98 18.40 4.55
C ALA A 61 10.46 18.01 4.55
N ILE A 62 10.90 17.29 3.50
CA ILE A 62 12.30 16.92 3.32
C ILE A 62 13.17 18.17 3.13
N ALA A 63 12.75 19.10 2.27
CA ALA A 63 13.51 20.33 2.01
C ALA A 63 13.62 21.24 3.25
N ARG A 64 12.56 21.37 4.04
CA ARG A 64 12.58 22.12 5.31
C ARG A 64 13.56 21.50 6.32
N GLY A 65 13.61 20.17 6.41
CA GLY A 65 14.51 19.46 7.33
C GLY A 65 16.00 19.69 7.06
N GLU A 66 16.35 20.08 5.83
CA GLU A 66 17.71 20.41 5.40
C GLU A 66 18.11 21.87 5.68
N GLY A 67 17.21 22.70 6.25
CA GLY A 67 17.49 24.08 6.65
C GLY A 67 17.24 25.15 5.58
N GLY A 68 16.41 24.87 4.57
CA GLY A 68 16.04 25.86 3.54
C GLY A 68 14.93 26.82 3.96
N ASP A 69 15.12 28.12 3.69
CA ASP A 69 14.06 29.13 3.79
C ASP A 69 12.97 28.92 2.71
N ASP A 70 11.73 29.34 2.99
CA ASP A 70 10.55 29.13 2.14
C ASP A 70 10.72 29.62 0.69
N VAL A 71 11.49 30.69 0.49
CA VAL A 71 11.72 31.33 -0.83
C VAL A 71 12.81 30.61 -1.63
N ALA A 72 13.74 29.91 -0.96
CA ALA A 72 14.77 29.12 -1.60
C ALA A 72 14.26 27.74 -2.08
N PHE A 73 13.04 27.34 -1.71
CA PHE A 73 12.49 26.00 -1.99
C PHE A 73 12.39 25.67 -3.49
N ILE A 74 12.03 26.65 -4.33
CA ILE A 74 11.86 26.45 -5.78
C ILE A 74 13.20 26.55 -6.52
N ASP A 75 14.10 27.43 -6.08
CA ASP A 75 15.40 27.65 -6.73
C ASP A 75 16.49 26.66 -6.27
N ALA A 76 16.34 26.02 -5.11
CA ALA A 76 17.40 25.21 -4.49
C ALA A 76 17.34 23.70 -4.80
N PHE A 77 16.49 23.26 -5.74
CA PHE A 77 16.49 21.87 -6.22
C PHE A 77 17.42 21.73 -7.44
N ASP A 78 18.72 21.70 -7.18
CA ASP A 78 19.68 21.30 -8.20
C ASP A 78 19.42 19.85 -8.69
N ARG A 79 20.10 19.47 -9.77
CA ARG A 79 19.96 18.12 -10.37
C ARG A 79 20.28 16.99 -9.39
N GLU A 80 21.16 17.23 -8.42
CA GLU A 80 21.60 16.23 -7.46
C GLU A 80 20.52 15.97 -6.39
N ARG A 81 19.95 17.04 -5.84
CA ARG A 81 18.81 16.99 -4.91
C ARG A 81 17.60 16.36 -5.57
N TRP A 82 17.31 16.69 -6.83
CA TRP A 82 16.23 16.03 -7.58
C TRP A 82 16.50 14.53 -7.78
N GLY A 83 17.74 14.16 -8.08
CA GLY A 83 18.17 12.76 -8.17
C GLY A 83 17.99 12.01 -6.85
N SER A 84 18.38 12.61 -5.72
CA SER A 84 18.22 12.04 -4.38
C SER A 84 16.76 11.90 -3.99
N MET A 85 15.92 12.90 -4.29
CA MET A 85 14.48 12.83 -4.06
C MET A 85 13.82 11.70 -4.87
N ARG A 86 14.16 11.59 -6.16
CA ARG A 86 13.64 10.50 -7.02
C ARG A 86 14.03 9.13 -6.49
N ARG A 87 15.25 8.96 -5.98
CA ARG A 87 15.68 7.71 -5.32
C ARG A 87 14.91 7.47 -4.03
N ALA A 88 14.75 8.49 -3.18
CA ALA A 88 14.01 8.37 -1.91
C ALA A 88 12.54 7.99 -2.11
N LEU A 89 11.90 8.52 -3.17
CA LEU A 89 10.53 8.17 -3.57
C LEU A 89 10.45 6.83 -4.33
N GLY A 90 11.57 6.14 -4.57
CA GLY A 90 11.62 4.88 -5.30
C GLY A 90 11.29 5.00 -6.80
N LEU A 91 11.45 6.19 -7.38
CA LEU A 91 11.22 6.48 -8.80
C LEU A 91 12.47 6.20 -9.66
N SER A 92 13.58 5.83 -9.03
CA SER A 92 14.85 5.46 -9.67
C SER A 92 15.38 4.15 -9.08
N PRO A 93 14.77 2.99 -9.44
CA PRO A 93 15.10 1.69 -8.86
C PRO A 93 16.57 1.29 -9.09
N ARG A 94 17.28 0.86 -8.03
CA ARG A 94 18.70 0.48 -8.12
C ARG A 94 18.98 -0.64 -9.11
N MET A 95 18.06 -1.60 -9.21
CA MET A 95 18.16 -2.76 -10.10
C MET A 95 17.52 -2.53 -11.48
N GLY A 96 17.03 -1.33 -11.77
CA GLY A 96 16.23 -1.03 -12.96
C GLY A 96 14.76 -1.46 -12.82
N ALA A 97 13.87 -0.81 -13.58
CA ALA A 97 12.43 -0.95 -13.42
C ALA A 97 11.93 -2.39 -13.65
N TRP A 98 12.38 -3.07 -14.70
CA TRP A 98 11.91 -4.42 -15.03
C TRP A 98 12.32 -5.47 -13.97
N ARG A 99 13.55 -5.40 -13.45
CA ARG A 99 14.01 -6.30 -12.37
C ARG A 99 13.25 -6.03 -11.09
N ALA A 100 12.98 -4.77 -10.79
CA ALA A 100 12.18 -4.37 -9.65
C ALA A 100 10.73 -4.90 -9.76
N CYS A 101 10.09 -4.79 -10.93
CA CYS A 101 8.78 -5.40 -11.18
C CYS A 101 8.83 -6.92 -10.96
N ALA A 102 9.81 -7.60 -11.56
CA ALA A 102 9.98 -9.05 -11.42
C ALA A 102 10.19 -9.46 -9.97
N TYR A 103 10.98 -8.69 -9.20
CA TYR A 103 11.20 -8.92 -7.78
C TYR A 103 9.89 -8.84 -6.99
N GLY A 104 9.11 -7.77 -7.18
CA GLY A 104 7.80 -7.62 -6.52
C GLY A 104 6.84 -8.76 -6.85
N LEU A 105 6.80 -9.17 -8.12
CA LEU A 105 5.97 -10.28 -8.58
C LEU A 105 6.40 -11.62 -7.98
N VAL A 106 7.70 -11.91 -7.96
CA VAL A 106 8.24 -13.15 -7.36
C VAL A 106 7.93 -13.21 -5.87
N VAL A 107 8.09 -12.10 -5.14
CA VAL A 107 7.74 -12.05 -3.71
C VAL A 107 6.25 -12.34 -3.51
N ALA A 108 5.35 -11.75 -4.30
CA ALA A 108 3.92 -12.01 -4.16
C ALA A 108 3.54 -13.46 -4.50
N LEU A 109 4.06 -13.99 -5.62
CA LEU A 109 3.76 -15.36 -6.07
C LEU A 109 4.32 -16.42 -5.12
N THR A 110 5.50 -16.20 -4.55
CA THR A 110 6.08 -17.11 -3.55
C THR A 110 5.30 -17.04 -2.25
N LEU A 111 5.03 -15.85 -1.72
CA LEU A 111 4.29 -15.68 -0.48
C LEU A 111 2.89 -16.31 -0.53
N LEU A 112 2.19 -16.13 -1.66
CA LEU A 112 0.82 -16.63 -1.85
C LEU A 112 0.77 -17.90 -2.71
N ALA A 113 1.86 -18.67 -2.78
CA ALA A 113 1.93 -19.90 -3.57
C ALA A 113 0.81 -20.88 -3.21
N GLY A 114 0.41 -20.97 -1.94
CA GLY A 114 -0.68 -21.82 -1.49
C GLY A 114 -2.05 -21.42 -2.07
N GLU A 115 -2.33 -20.12 -2.20
CA GLU A 115 -3.57 -19.63 -2.80
C GLU A 115 -3.55 -19.82 -4.32
N TRP A 116 -2.51 -19.32 -4.98
CA TRP A 116 -2.45 -19.34 -6.45
C TRP A 116 -2.37 -20.76 -7.02
N THR A 117 -1.80 -21.73 -6.29
CA THR A 117 -1.76 -23.13 -6.74
C THR A 117 -3.03 -23.93 -6.38
N SER A 118 -3.89 -23.41 -5.50
CA SER A 118 -5.15 -24.07 -5.15
C SER A 118 -6.18 -23.89 -6.27
N SER A 119 -6.75 -25.02 -6.72
CA SER A 119 -7.89 -25.03 -7.64
C SER A 119 -9.09 -24.30 -7.03
N THR A 120 -9.39 -24.57 -5.76
CA THR A 120 -10.54 -23.97 -5.08
C THR A 120 -10.40 -22.46 -4.97
N ALA A 121 -9.22 -21.96 -4.55
CA ALA A 121 -8.97 -20.52 -4.45
C ALA A 121 -9.01 -19.85 -5.84
N ARG A 122 -8.36 -20.44 -6.85
CA ARG A 122 -8.38 -19.91 -8.22
C ARG A 122 -9.78 -19.89 -8.82
N CYS A 123 -10.59 -20.94 -8.66
CA CYS A 123 -11.96 -20.95 -9.15
C CYS A 123 -12.82 -19.89 -8.46
N GLY A 124 -12.67 -19.75 -7.13
CA GLY A 124 -13.33 -18.70 -6.36
C GLY A 124 -12.96 -17.31 -6.88
N ARG A 125 -11.66 -17.06 -7.08
CA ARG A 125 -11.15 -15.80 -7.61
C ARG A 125 -11.62 -15.57 -9.04
N TYR A 126 -11.48 -16.55 -9.94
CA TYR A 126 -11.95 -16.46 -11.32
C TYR A 126 -13.43 -16.08 -11.41
N ARG A 127 -14.29 -16.71 -10.58
CA ARG A 127 -15.73 -16.40 -10.53
C ARG A 127 -16.01 -14.99 -10.04
N GLU A 128 -15.25 -14.50 -9.07
CA GLU A 128 -15.34 -13.10 -8.63
C GLU A 128 -14.91 -12.16 -9.76
N LEU A 129 -13.78 -12.47 -10.42
CA LEU A 129 -13.19 -11.62 -11.45
C LEU A 129 -14.06 -11.52 -12.72
N THR A 130 -14.80 -12.58 -13.04
CA THR A 130 -15.69 -12.71 -14.20
C THR A 130 -17.18 -12.54 -13.87
N SER A 131 -17.50 -12.12 -12.64
CA SER A 131 -18.88 -11.85 -12.25
C SER A 131 -19.50 -10.77 -13.14
N SER A 132 -20.79 -10.92 -13.49
CA SER A 132 -21.49 -10.03 -14.43
C SER A 132 -21.53 -8.55 -13.99
N GLY A 133 -21.41 -8.28 -12.69
CA GLY A 133 -21.31 -6.93 -12.14
C GLY A 133 -19.92 -6.30 -12.22
N ARG A 134 -18.90 -7.03 -12.68
CA ARG A 134 -17.50 -6.55 -12.67
C ARG A 134 -17.16 -5.78 -13.93
N THR A 135 -16.72 -4.53 -13.75
CA THR A 135 -16.36 -3.65 -14.88
C THR A 135 -14.85 -3.53 -15.06
N MET A 136 -14.42 -3.05 -16.22
CA MET A 136 -13.01 -2.70 -16.48
C MET A 136 -12.50 -1.65 -15.49
N TRP A 137 -13.33 -0.68 -15.10
CA TRP A 137 -12.95 0.36 -14.14
C TRP A 137 -12.71 -0.19 -12.74
N MET A 138 -13.45 -1.22 -12.31
CA MET A 138 -13.15 -1.94 -11.07
C MET A 138 -11.79 -2.63 -11.14
N ASN A 139 -11.46 -3.27 -12.26
CA ASN A 139 -10.17 -3.91 -12.46
C ASN A 139 -9.00 -2.92 -12.39
N VAL A 140 -9.12 -1.79 -13.10
CA VAL A 140 -8.09 -0.74 -13.11
C VAL A 140 -7.92 -0.16 -11.70
N ARG A 141 -9.02 0.07 -10.97
CA ARG A 141 -8.99 0.49 -9.57
C ARG A 141 -8.24 -0.51 -8.69
N ASP A 142 -8.67 -1.78 -8.70
CA ASP A 142 -8.22 -2.80 -7.74
C ASP A 142 -6.79 -3.28 -7.99
N PHE A 143 -6.34 -3.27 -9.25
CA PHE A 143 -5.07 -3.90 -9.66
C PHE A 143 -4.02 -2.95 -10.22
N ALA A 144 -4.34 -1.67 -10.40
CA ALA A 144 -3.36 -0.69 -10.88
C ALA A 144 -3.40 0.59 -10.05
N HIS A 145 -4.53 1.28 -10.04
CA HIS A 145 -4.62 2.63 -9.47
C HIS A 145 -4.53 2.65 -7.95
N ALA A 146 -5.35 1.86 -7.24
CA ALA A 146 -5.30 1.82 -5.79
C ALA A 146 -3.93 1.33 -5.27
N PRO A 147 -3.36 0.21 -5.76
CA PRO A 147 -2.01 -0.21 -5.40
C PRO A 147 -0.97 0.89 -5.60
N LEU A 148 -0.96 1.56 -6.75
CA LEU A 148 0.01 2.61 -7.03
C LEU A 148 -0.12 3.79 -6.07
N MET A 149 -1.33 4.29 -5.85
CA MET A 149 -1.57 5.44 -4.99
C MET A 149 -1.24 5.13 -3.53
N GLU A 150 -1.63 3.94 -3.05
CA GLU A 150 -1.34 3.51 -1.69
C GLU A 150 0.17 3.34 -1.47
N GLU A 151 0.88 2.66 -2.36
CA GLU A 151 2.34 2.48 -2.21
C GLU A 151 3.11 3.81 -2.37
N LEU A 152 2.63 4.73 -3.20
CA LEU A 152 3.22 6.06 -3.35
C LEU A 152 3.13 6.86 -2.05
N VAL A 153 1.96 6.87 -1.40
CA VAL A 153 1.76 7.64 -0.16
C VAL A 153 2.39 6.92 1.03
N PHE A 154 2.03 5.65 1.23
CA PHE A 154 2.42 4.93 2.43
C PHE A 154 3.85 4.43 2.40
N ARG A 155 4.42 4.02 1.25
CA ARG A 155 5.84 3.63 1.19
C ARG A 155 6.73 4.76 0.77
N ALA A 156 6.53 5.32 -0.41
CA ALA A 156 7.47 6.31 -0.94
C ALA A 156 7.48 7.59 -0.07
N CYS A 157 6.34 8.29 0.05
CA CYS A 157 6.29 9.56 0.78
C CYS A 157 6.60 9.39 2.28
N ALA A 158 5.96 8.43 2.94
CA ALA A 158 6.18 8.24 4.38
C ALA A 158 7.61 7.78 4.71
N THR A 159 8.17 6.84 3.94
CA THR A 159 9.55 6.37 4.19
C THR A 159 10.55 7.47 3.87
N ALA A 160 10.43 8.17 2.74
CA ALA A 160 11.34 9.26 2.38
C ALA A 160 11.38 10.36 3.44
N THR A 161 10.21 10.80 3.90
CA THR A 161 10.08 11.85 4.93
C THR A 161 10.69 11.39 6.27
N MET A 162 10.39 10.17 6.71
CA MET A 162 10.97 9.61 7.95
C MET A 162 12.49 9.46 7.86
N ARG A 163 13.02 9.03 6.70
CA ARG A 163 14.46 8.85 6.51
C ARG A 163 15.19 10.18 6.48
N ALA A 164 14.61 11.21 5.85
CA ALA A 164 15.14 12.57 5.85
C ALA A 164 15.15 13.20 7.25
N SER A 165 14.19 12.82 8.10
CA SER A 165 14.12 13.27 9.50
C SER A 165 15.08 12.52 10.43
N GLY A 166 15.92 11.63 9.88
CA GLY A 166 16.93 10.86 10.61
C GLY A 166 16.43 9.55 11.22
N ALA A 167 15.19 9.12 10.95
CA ALA A 167 14.68 7.84 11.47
C ALA A 167 15.40 6.66 10.80
N SER A 168 15.61 5.56 11.53
CA SER A 168 16.17 4.33 10.96
C SER A 168 15.23 3.72 9.92
N ALA A 169 15.76 2.88 9.01
CA ALA A 169 14.93 2.17 8.03
C ALA A 169 13.85 1.30 8.71
N LEU A 170 14.17 0.72 9.87
CA LEU A 170 13.22 -0.06 10.67
C LEU A 170 12.11 0.81 11.23
N ALA A 171 12.45 1.97 11.82
CA ALA A 171 11.48 2.90 12.37
C ALA A 171 10.56 3.48 11.28
N ALA A 172 11.13 3.87 10.13
CA ALA A 172 10.37 4.32 8.97
C ALA A 172 9.40 3.23 8.48
N SER A 173 9.88 1.99 8.32
CA SER A 173 9.06 0.85 7.89
C SER A 173 7.93 0.54 8.88
N ALA A 174 8.23 0.52 10.18
CA ALA A 174 7.25 0.25 11.22
C ALA A 174 6.15 1.33 11.26
N TRP A 175 6.54 2.60 11.16
CA TRP A 175 5.59 3.72 11.17
C TRP A 175 4.72 3.75 9.90
N SER A 176 5.36 3.62 8.74
CA SER A 176 4.74 3.46 7.43
C SER A 176 3.73 2.28 7.41
N THR A 177 4.08 1.15 8.03
CA THR A 177 3.20 -0.01 8.18
C THR A 177 2.01 0.29 9.10
N ALA A 178 2.26 0.90 10.26
CA ALA A 178 1.23 1.25 11.24
C ALA A 178 0.20 2.22 10.66
N LEU A 179 0.66 3.27 9.95
CA LEU A 179 -0.22 4.23 9.28
C LEU A 179 -1.08 3.56 8.20
N PHE A 180 -0.50 2.65 7.41
CA PHE A 180 -1.23 1.90 6.39
C PHE A 180 -2.32 1.02 6.99
N ALA A 181 -2.01 0.28 8.06
CA ALA A 181 -3.00 -0.52 8.75
C ALA A 181 -4.10 0.38 9.36
N LEU A 182 -3.73 1.45 10.07
CA LEU A 182 -4.69 2.37 10.69
C LEU A 182 -5.63 3.02 9.67
N ALA A 183 -5.14 3.35 8.47
CA ALA A 183 -5.97 3.87 7.39
C ALA A 183 -7.13 2.92 7.03
N HIS A 184 -6.98 1.61 7.25
CA HIS A 184 -8.02 0.60 7.02
C HIS A 184 -8.99 0.43 8.21
N ALA A 185 -8.76 1.07 9.35
CA ALA A 185 -9.72 1.06 10.46
C ALA A 185 -11.07 1.68 10.04
N HIS A 186 -11.08 2.51 8.98
CA HIS A 186 -12.29 3.09 8.41
C HIS A 186 -13.35 2.05 8.00
N HIS A 187 -12.95 0.81 7.69
CA HIS A 187 -13.88 -0.26 7.36
C HIS A 187 -14.90 -0.51 8.47
N PHE A 188 -14.53 -0.26 9.72
CA PHE A 188 -15.46 -0.32 10.85
C PHE A 188 -16.63 0.64 10.64
N PHE A 189 -16.34 1.92 10.40
CA PHE A 189 -17.36 2.95 10.20
C PHE A 189 -18.21 2.68 8.96
N ALA A 190 -17.58 2.24 7.86
CA ALA A 190 -18.31 1.89 6.63
C ALA A 190 -19.29 0.72 6.85
N MET A 191 -18.87 -0.32 7.58
CA MET A 191 -19.76 -1.44 7.92
C MET A 191 -20.90 -1.01 8.86
N ARG A 192 -20.60 -0.19 9.86
CA ARG A 192 -21.60 0.36 10.78
C ARG A 192 -22.63 1.23 10.05
N ALA A 193 -22.19 2.06 9.11
CA ALA A 193 -23.06 2.89 8.28
C ALA A 193 -24.00 2.08 7.38
N ARG A 194 -23.64 0.83 7.05
CA ARG A 194 -24.44 -0.13 6.26
C ARG A 194 -25.26 -1.09 7.13
N GLY A 195 -25.35 -0.85 8.43
CA GLY A 195 -26.20 -1.62 9.35
C GLY A 195 -25.58 -2.90 9.91
N ALA A 196 -24.28 -3.18 9.68
CA ALA A 196 -23.63 -4.33 10.30
C ALA A 196 -23.60 -4.19 11.82
N SER A 197 -23.80 -5.28 12.57
CA SER A 197 -23.70 -5.27 14.04
C SER A 197 -22.31 -4.83 14.50
N PHE A 198 -22.21 -4.25 15.70
CA PHE A 198 -20.93 -3.82 16.28
C PHE A 198 -19.91 -4.96 16.31
N ALA A 199 -20.33 -6.14 16.78
CA ALA A 199 -19.49 -7.32 16.87
C ALA A 199 -18.97 -7.77 15.49
N LEU A 200 -19.83 -7.75 14.45
CA LEU A 200 -19.43 -8.11 13.09
C LEU A 200 -18.44 -7.09 12.50
N ALA A 201 -18.74 -5.80 12.63
CA ALA A 201 -17.88 -4.72 12.14
C ALA A 201 -16.50 -4.75 12.83
N LEU A 202 -16.47 -4.94 14.15
CA LEU A 202 -15.24 -5.03 14.93
C LEU A 202 -14.40 -6.26 14.51
N ARG A 203 -15.02 -7.44 14.43
CA ARG A 203 -14.32 -8.67 14.02
C ARG A 203 -13.74 -8.56 12.61
N SER A 204 -14.51 -8.03 11.66
CA SER A 204 -14.05 -7.85 10.28
C SER A 204 -12.89 -6.85 10.21
N THR A 205 -13.02 -5.71 10.90
CA THR A 205 -11.99 -4.67 10.91
C THR A 205 -10.71 -5.17 11.58
N ARG A 206 -10.79 -5.91 12.69
CA ARG A 206 -9.62 -6.53 13.32
C ARG A 206 -8.88 -7.45 12.35
N ASN A 207 -9.60 -8.30 11.63
CA ASN A 207 -9.00 -9.20 10.65
C ASN A 207 -8.35 -8.40 9.50
N GLN A 208 -9.00 -7.33 9.05
CA GLN A 208 -8.44 -6.42 8.05
C GLN A 208 -7.16 -5.73 8.55
N LEU A 209 -7.14 -5.25 9.79
CA LEU A 209 -5.96 -4.63 10.40
C LEU A 209 -4.80 -5.62 10.52
N ALA A 210 -5.06 -6.86 10.91
CA ALA A 210 -4.03 -7.89 10.96
C ALA A 210 -3.45 -8.18 9.57
N TYR A 211 -4.31 -8.35 8.56
CA TYR A 211 -3.89 -8.58 7.18
C TYR A 211 -3.09 -7.41 6.60
N THR A 212 -3.60 -6.19 6.76
CA THR A 212 -2.95 -4.97 6.26
C THR A 212 -1.66 -4.63 7.00
N SER A 213 -1.55 -4.98 8.29
CA SER A 213 -0.27 -4.88 9.03
C SER A 213 0.78 -5.83 8.47
N ALA A 214 0.42 -7.10 8.24
CA ALA A 214 1.33 -8.09 7.66
C ALA A 214 1.76 -7.69 6.25
N PHE A 215 0.80 -7.26 5.41
CA PHE A 215 1.07 -6.76 4.07
C PHE A 215 1.92 -5.48 4.09
N GLY A 216 1.64 -4.54 4.99
CA GLY A 216 2.41 -3.30 5.11
C GLY A 216 3.88 -3.55 5.49
N ALA A 217 4.13 -4.52 6.36
CA ALA A 217 5.49 -4.95 6.70
C ALA A 217 6.21 -5.57 5.49
N LEU A 218 5.52 -6.44 4.73
CA LEU A 218 6.02 -7.00 3.48
C LEU A 218 6.36 -5.91 2.46
N ALA A 219 5.42 -5.01 2.19
CA ALA A 219 5.58 -3.92 1.22
C ALA A 219 6.73 -2.99 1.63
N SER A 220 6.84 -2.63 2.91
CA SER A 220 7.97 -1.87 3.44
C SER A 220 9.29 -2.59 3.23
N ARG A 221 9.32 -3.91 3.44
CA ARG A 221 10.53 -4.72 3.23
C ARG A 221 10.96 -4.75 1.76
N VAL A 222 10.01 -4.94 0.84
CA VAL A 222 10.25 -4.88 -0.61
C VAL A 222 10.75 -3.49 -1.00
N PHE A 223 10.13 -2.42 -0.50
CA PHE A 223 10.54 -1.04 -0.78
C PHE A 223 11.98 -0.78 -0.33
N VAL A 224 12.31 -1.10 0.93
CA VAL A 224 13.65 -0.84 1.48
C VAL A 224 14.73 -1.64 0.76
N ARG A 225 14.44 -2.85 0.26
CA ARG A 225 15.42 -3.62 -0.54
C ARG A 225 15.61 -3.09 -1.94
N THR A 226 14.53 -2.69 -2.58
CA THR A 226 14.56 -2.38 -4.01
C THR A 226 14.72 -0.89 -4.30
N GLU A 227 14.44 -0.04 -3.30
CA GLU A 227 14.22 1.40 -3.44
C GLU A 227 13.37 1.70 -4.66
N SER A 228 12.25 0.99 -4.76
CA SER A 228 11.44 0.95 -5.96
C SER A 228 9.96 0.95 -5.64
N LEU A 229 9.29 2.02 -6.06
CA LEU A 229 7.84 2.12 -6.02
C LEU A 229 7.20 1.09 -6.96
N VAL A 230 7.83 0.81 -8.10
CA VAL A 230 7.27 -0.17 -9.04
C VAL A 230 7.35 -1.60 -8.48
N ALA A 231 8.41 -1.95 -7.74
CA ALA A 231 8.49 -3.26 -7.09
C ALA A 231 7.36 -3.48 -6.08
N THR A 232 7.13 -2.50 -5.19
CA THR A 232 6.06 -2.61 -4.20
C THR A 232 4.68 -2.56 -4.84
N THR A 233 4.47 -1.68 -5.82
CA THR A 233 3.19 -1.58 -6.54
C THR A 233 2.86 -2.89 -7.26
N THR A 234 3.83 -3.52 -7.93
CA THR A 234 3.62 -4.83 -8.57
C THR A 234 3.35 -5.92 -7.54
N CYS A 235 4.08 -5.94 -6.41
CA CYS A 235 3.82 -6.87 -5.32
C CYS A 235 2.39 -6.73 -4.78
N HIS A 236 1.97 -5.49 -4.52
CA HIS A 236 0.62 -5.16 -4.06
C HIS A 236 -0.44 -5.62 -5.08
N ALA A 237 -0.31 -5.20 -6.34
CA ALA A 237 -1.25 -5.57 -7.40
C ALA A 237 -1.39 -7.10 -7.54
N ALA A 238 -0.26 -7.84 -7.46
CA ALA A 238 -0.26 -9.29 -7.51
C ALA A 238 -0.95 -9.91 -6.29
N CYS A 239 -0.69 -9.40 -5.08
CA CYS A 239 -1.40 -9.83 -3.87
C CYS A 239 -2.92 -9.56 -3.96
N ASN A 240 -3.32 -8.41 -4.49
CA ASN A 240 -4.73 -8.11 -4.74
C ASN A 240 -5.33 -9.05 -5.77
N LEU A 241 -4.61 -9.39 -6.84
CA LEU A 241 -5.08 -10.30 -7.88
C LEU A 241 -5.27 -11.73 -7.34
N ILE A 242 -4.32 -12.25 -6.55
CA ILE A 242 -4.39 -13.59 -5.97
C ILE A 242 -5.46 -13.66 -4.87
N GLY A 243 -5.57 -12.60 -4.07
CA GLY A 243 -6.48 -12.50 -2.94
C GLY A 243 -5.88 -12.98 -1.63
N PRO A 244 -6.55 -12.68 -0.50
CA PRO A 244 -6.08 -13.06 0.82
C PRO A 244 -6.19 -14.58 1.05
N PRO A 245 -5.42 -15.13 2.01
CA PRO A 245 -5.53 -16.54 2.35
C PRO A 245 -6.95 -16.96 2.77
N THR A 246 -7.51 -17.95 2.08
CA THR A 246 -8.84 -18.50 2.38
C THR A 246 -8.78 -19.69 3.35
N ILE A 247 -9.91 -20.27 3.77
CA ILE A 247 -9.89 -21.54 4.50
C ILE A 247 -10.00 -22.68 3.47
N PRO A 248 -9.00 -23.59 3.34
CA PRO A 248 -9.08 -24.68 2.38
C PRO A 248 -10.10 -25.75 2.80
N PRO A 249 -10.76 -26.41 1.82
CA PRO A 249 -11.49 -27.66 2.04
C PRO A 249 -10.58 -28.71 2.69
N LEU A 250 -11.16 -29.64 3.45
CA LEU A 250 -10.40 -30.67 4.18
C LEU A 250 -9.42 -31.44 3.28
N GLY A 251 -9.86 -31.81 2.06
CA GLY A 251 -9.03 -32.53 1.09
C GLY A 251 -7.83 -31.76 0.53
N GLU A 252 -7.88 -30.42 0.50
CA GLU A 252 -6.76 -29.59 0.03
C GLU A 252 -5.89 -29.07 1.18
N ARG A 253 -6.35 -29.18 2.44
CA ARG A 253 -5.75 -28.52 3.60
C ARG A 253 -4.28 -28.85 3.80
N ARG A 254 -3.91 -30.14 3.83
CA ARG A 254 -2.52 -30.56 4.07
C ARG A 254 -1.58 -30.02 2.99
N ARG A 255 -1.94 -30.23 1.72
CA ARG A 255 -1.14 -29.77 0.57
C ARG A 255 -0.98 -28.24 0.58
N ARG A 256 -2.08 -27.51 0.80
CA ARG A 256 -2.06 -26.04 0.80
C ARG A 256 -1.28 -25.46 1.96
N THR A 257 -1.37 -26.04 3.16
CA THR A 257 -0.54 -25.63 4.30
C THR A 257 0.96 -25.80 3.99
N ILE A 258 1.36 -26.94 3.42
CA ILE A 258 2.76 -27.20 3.05
C ILE A 258 3.24 -26.19 2.01
N ILE A 259 2.49 -25.97 0.93
CA ILE A 259 2.88 -25.02 -0.13
C ILE A 259 2.93 -23.59 0.42
N THR A 260 1.99 -23.21 1.29
CA THR A 260 2.01 -21.89 1.93
C THR A 260 3.25 -21.71 2.81
N ALA A 261 3.59 -22.72 3.62
CA ALA A 261 4.78 -22.66 4.47
C ALA A 261 6.08 -22.54 3.64
N LEU A 262 6.23 -23.38 2.60
CA LEU A 262 7.36 -23.30 1.67
C LEU A 262 7.40 -21.96 0.94
N GLY A 263 6.24 -21.44 0.54
CA GLY A 263 6.09 -20.14 -0.10
C GLY A 263 6.55 -18.98 0.77
N VAL A 264 6.15 -18.97 2.05
CA VAL A 264 6.60 -18.00 3.04
C VAL A 264 8.11 -18.07 3.24
N ILE A 265 8.68 -19.28 3.39
CA ILE A 265 10.13 -19.47 3.50
C ILE A 265 10.85 -18.95 2.25
N GLY A 266 10.33 -19.28 1.07
CA GLY A 266 10.86 -18.79 -0.21
C GLY A 266 10.85 -17.27 -0.31
N ALA A 267 9.74 -16.63 0.03
CA ALA A 267 9.61 -15.18 0.06
C ALA A 267 10.62 -14.54 1.04
N LEU A 268 10.76 -15.10 2.24
CA LEU A 268 11.76 -14.65 3.21
C LEU A 268 13.19 -14.78 2.68
N CYS A 269 13.53 -15.88 2.00
CA CYS A 269 14.82 -16.06 1.36
C CYS A 269 15.10 -14.98 0.29
N VAL A 270 14.11 -14.67 -0.55
CA VAL A 270 14.21 -13.59 -1.56
C VAL A 270 14.38 -12.22 -0.90
N LEU A 271 13.68 -11.97 0.21
CA LEU A 271 13.77 -10.75 1.00
C LEU A 271 15.07 -10.64 1.82
N VAL A 272 15.81 -11.73 2.00
CA VAL A 272 17.10 -11.74 2.73
C VAL A 272 18.29 -11.64 1.77
N ARG A 273 18.29 -12.36 0.64
CA ARG A 273 19.50 -12.61 -0.19
C ARG A 273 19.89 -11.56 -1.25
N PHE A 274 19.19 -10.44 -1.39
CA PHE A 274 19.57 -9.35 -2.32
C PHE A 274 19.76 -8.00 -1.63
#